data_AF-A0A970WA98-F1
#
_entry.id   AF-A0A970WA98-F1
#
_cell.length_a   1.000
_cell.length_b   1.000
_cell.length_c   1.000
_cell.angle_alpha   90.00
_cell.angle_beta   90.00
_cell.angle_gamma   90.00
#
_symmetry.space_group_name_H-M   'P 1'
#
loop_
_entity.id
_entity.type
_entity.pdbx_description
1 polymer ?
#
loop_
_entity_poly.entity_id
_entity_poly.type
_entity_poly.pdbx_seq_one_letter_code
_entity_poly.pdbx_strand_id
1 'polypeptide(L)'
;MIIIRGICFHTAALGGAVQAPSADTSTWYRVRRTWADSKSQLGAYHSLANAKSCVDKNAGYSVFDEAGKAIYPNVDTSPSAVPFMVRVSISDLNIRKGPGTNYARTQYIPVGTYTIVEEADGQGATKWGRLKSGAGWIS
;
A
#
# COMPACT_ATOMS: atom_id res chain seq x y z
N MET A 1 -13.17 -6.16 33.38
CA MET A 1 -14.52 -5.80 32.91
C MET A 1 -14.39 -4.54 32.07
N ILE A 2 -14.35 -4.69 30.74
CA ILE A 2 -14.02 -3.63 29.80
C ILE A 2 -15.29 -2.83 29.52
N ILE A 3 -15.33 -1.57 29.95
CA ILE A 3 -16.39 -0.64 29.59
C ILE A 3 -15.72 0.69 29.27
N ILE A 4 -15.60 1.04 27.99
CA ILE A 4 -15.42 2.45 27.60
C ILE A 4 -16.44 2.75 26.50
N ARG A 5 -17.41 3.57 26.91
CA ARG A 5 -18.51 4.16 26.16
C ARG A 5 -17.98 5.16 25.13
N GLY A 6 -18.61 5.23 23.95
CA GLY A 6 -18.34 6.28 22.98
C GLY A 6 -19.24 6.21 21.76
N ILE A 7 -20.51 6.59 21.93
CA ILE A 7 -21.44 6.89 20.82
C ILE A 7 -21.52 8.42 20.73
N CYS A 8 -21.28 9.00 19.56
CA CYS A 8 -22.00 10.20 19.14
C CYS A 8 -21.98 10.32 17.59
N PHE A 9 -23.16 10.10 17.00
CA PHE A 9 -23.54 10.38 15.62
C PHE A 9 -23.56 11.89 15.34
N HIS A 10 -23.33 12.32 14.09
CA HIS A 10 -23.94 13.54 13.51
C HIS A 10 -24.33 13.29 12.04
N THR A 11 -25.42 13.96 11.62
CA THR A 11 -26.42 13.55 10.62
C THR A 11 -26.37 14.38 9.31
N ALA A 12 -26.94 13.82 8.23
CA ALA A 12 -27.50 14.44 6.98
C ALA A 12 -26.53 14.71 5.79
N ALA A 13 -26.89 14.60 4.49
CA ALA A 13 -27.98 13.98 3.70
C ALA A 13 -27.65 14.11 2.18
N LEU A 14 -28.31 13.31 1.33
CA LEU A 14 -28.56 13.42 -0.14
C LEU A 14 -27.53 12.86 -1.17
N GLY A 15 -28.00 11.90 -2.01
CA GLY A 15 -27.59 11.79 -3.43
C GLY A 15 -27.19 10.40 -3.99
N GLY A 16 -28.18 9.63 -4.47
CA GLY A 16 -28.18 8.84 -5.72
C GLY A 16 -27.02 7.92 -6.16
N ALA A 17 -27.30 6.58 -6.15
CA ALA A 17 -27.09 5.54 -7.19
C ALA A 17 -25.68 5.32 -7.81
N VAL A 18 -25.14 4.14 -8.12
CA VAL A 18 -25.40 2.69 -7.94
C VAL A 18 -24.12 1.96 -8.36
N GLN A 19 -23.63 0.97 -7.60
CA GLN A 19 -23.15 -0.33 -8.15
C GLN A 19 -22.99 -1.36 -7.02
N ALA A 20 -23.54 -2.56 -7.24
CA ALA A 20 -23.75 -3.64 -6.29
C ALA A 20 -22.61 -4.70 -6.32
N PRO A 21 -22.75 -5.85 -5.63
CA PRO A 21 -22.35 -6.10 -4.26
C PRO A 21 -21.12 -7.02 -4.20
N SER A 22 -20.26 -6.85 -3.20
CA SER A 22 -19.25 -7.87 -2.89
C SER A 22 -19.27 -8.15 -1.39
N ALA A 23 -20.03 -9.20 -1.08
CA ALA A 23 -20.08 -10.02 0.13
C ALA A 23 -19.52 -9.41 1.43
N ASP A 24 -20.48 -9.06 2.29
CA ASP A 24 -20.51 -9.30 3.74
C ASP A 24 -19.30 -10.02 4.35
N THR A 25 -18.34 -9.24 4.82
CA THR A 25 -17.65 -9.52 6.08
C THR A 25 -17.70 -8.23 6.88
N SER A 26 -18.11 -8.32 8.14
CA SER A 26 -18.21 -7.19 9.06
C SER A 26 -16.80 -6.71 9.47
N THR A 27 -16.03 -6.20 8.50
CA THR A 27 -14.63 -5.81 8.66
C THR A 27 -14.56 -4.32 8.91
N TRP A 28 -14.11 -3.91 10.08
CA TRP A 28 -13.94 -2.49 10.42
C TRP A 28 -12.69 -1.91 9.75
N TYR A 29 -12.86 -0.85 8.97
CA TYR A 29 -11.77 -0.09 8.36
C TYR A 29 -11.30 1.02 9.29
N ARG A 30 -10.06 0.94 9.77
CA ARG A 30 -9.49 1.90 10.72
C ARG A 30 -8.63 2.94 10.02
N VAL A 31 -8.95 4.22 10.20
CA VAL A 31 -8.12 5.31 9.67
C VAL A 31 -7.12 5.74 10.74
N ARG A 32 -5.84 5.46 10.52
CA ARG A 32 -4.72 5.75 11.45
C ARG A 32 -3.49 6.23 10.69
N ARG A 33 -2.52 6.88 11.35
CA ARG A 33 -1.22 7.16 10.71
C ARG A 33 -0.40 5.88 10.52
N THR A 34 -0.36 5.07 11.58
CA THR A 34 0.29 3.76 11.58
C THR A 34 -0.59 2.79 12.37
N TRP A 35 -0.47 1.49 12.10
CA TRP A 35 -1.21 0.49 12.86
C TRP A 35 -0.80 0.45 14.34
N ALA A 36 0.50 0.57 14.59
CA ALA A 36 1.12 0.53 15.92
C ALA A 36 0.68 1.71 16.81
N ASP A 37 0.40 2.88 16.23
CA ASP A 37 -0.08 4.04 16.98
C ASP A 37 -1.61 4.08 17.04
N SER A 38 -2.17 3.36 18.01
CA SER A 38 -3.62 3.34 18.25
C SER A 38 -4.19 4.70 18.68
N LYS A 39 -3.38 5.66 19.15
CA LYS A 39 -3.86 6.99 19.58
C LYS A 39 -4.04 7.93 18.38
N SER A 40 -3.33 7.68 17.30
CA SER A 40 -3.53 8.34 16.00
C SER A 40 -4.76 7.82 15.24
N GLN A 41 -5.72 7.13 15.88
CA GLN A 41 -6.94 6.70 15.22
C GLN A 41 -7.91 7.88 15.08
N LEU A 42 -8.15 8.31 13.84
CA LEU A 42 -9.17 9.32 13.52
C LEU A 42 -10.59 8.75 13.58
N GLY A 43 -10.74 7.50 13.13
CA GLY A 43 -12.05 6.86 13.05
C GLY A 43 -11.97 5.40 12.64
N ALA A 44 -13.06 4.68 12.85
CA ALA A 44 -13.27 3.34 12.31
C ALA A 44 -14.61 3.30 11.58
N TYR A 45 -14.59 2.82 10.34
CA TYR A 45 -15.72 2.88 9.41
C TYR A 45 -16.05 1.47 8.94
N HIS A 46 -17.34 1.17 8.83
CA HIS A 46 -17.81 -0.07 8.21
C HIS A 46 -17.83 0.01 6.66
N SER A 47 -17.53 1.19 6.12
CA SER A 47 -17.47 1.45 4.68
C SER A 47 -16.08 1.95 4.29
N LEU A 48 -15.44 1.25 3.36
CA LEU A 48 -14.14 1.62 2.80
C LEU A 48 -14.18 3.01 2.14
N ALA A 49 -15.29 3.37 1.48
CA ALA A 49 -15.43 4.67 0.82
C ALA A 49 -15.35 5.83 1.83
N ASN A 50 -15.99 5.68 2.99
CA ASN A 50 -15.92 6.67 4.07
C ASN A 50 -14.51 6.76 4.66
N ALA A 51 -13.85 5.61 4.83
CA ALA A 51 -12.47 5.56 5.31
C ALA A 51 -11.50 6.26 4.34
N LYS A 52 -11.64 6.01 3.03
CA LYS A 52 -10.87 6.69 1.96
C LYS A 52 -11.06 8.20 2.01
N SER A 53 -12.31 8.66 2.03
CA SER A 53 -12.60 10.10 2.11
C SER A 53 -12.01 10.77 3.35
N CYS A 54 -11.93 10.05 4.48
CA CYS A 54 -11.28 10.58 5.68
C CYS A 54 -9.77 10.68 5.51
N VAL A 55 -9.13 9.71 4.85
CA VAL A 55 -7.71 9.78 4.52
C VAL A 55 -7.41 10.91 3.53
N ASP A 56 -8.25 11.10 2.51
CA ASP A 56 -8.08 12.16 1.52
C ASP A 56 -8.10 13.56 2.14
N LYS A 57 -8.93 13.74 3.17
CA LYS A 57 -9.03 14.99 3.95
C LYS A 57 -7.93 15.14 5.00
N ASN A 58 -7.27 14.05 5.38
CA ASN A 58 -6.25 14.02 6.43
C ASN A 58 -4.96 13.43 5.87
N ALA A 59 -4.09 14.31 5.34
CA ALA A 59 -2.80 13.91 4.81
C ALA A 59 -1.96 13.17 5.88
N GLY A 60 -1.33 12.07 5.48
CA GLY A 60 -0.50 11.23 6.36
C GLY A 60 -1.26 10.18 7.16
N TYR A 61 -2.54 9.94 6.86
CA TYR A 61 -3.32 8.83 7.42
C TYR A 61 -3.49 7.72 6.38
N SER A 62 -3.80 6.52 6.86
CA SER A 62 -4.04 5.34 6.06
C SER A 62 -5.20 4.53 6.65
N VAL A 63 -5.98 3.89 5.78
CA VAL A 63 -7.01 2.92 6.11
C VAL A 63 -6.33 1.58 6.35
N PHE A 64 -6.57 0.96 7.49
CA PHE A 64 -6.14 -0.38 7.86
C PHE A 64 -7.35 -1.31 8.01
N ASP A 65 -7.18 -2.60 7.72
CA ASP A 65 -8.16 -3.63 8.08
C ASP A 65 -8.02 -4.09 9.55
N GLU A 66 -8.82 -5.07 9.97
CA GLU A 66 -8.76 -5.61 11.33
C GLU A 66 -7.46 -6.36 11.65
N ALA A 67 -6.79 -6.89 10.62
CA ALA A 67 -5.49 -7.53 10.73
C ALA A 67 -4.34 -6.52 10.79
N GLY A 68 -4.62 -5.23 10.61
CA GLY A 68 -3.62 -4.16 10.60
C GLY A 68 -2.89 -3.98 9.29
N LYS A 69 -3.44 -4.50 8.19
CA LYS A 69 -2.93 -4.29 6.84
C LYS A 69 -3.45 -2.97 6.29
N ALA A 70 -2.56 -2.13 5.76
CA ALA A 70 -2.95 -0.90 5.07
C ALA A 70 -3.66 -1.22 3.75
N ILE A 71 -4.86 -0.66 3.57
CA ILE A 71 -5.73 -0.80 2.39
C ILE A 71 -5.77 0.50 1.57
N TYR A 72 -5.55 1.67 2.19
CA TYR A 72 -5.59 2.97 1.49
C TYR A 72 -4.77 4.08 2.18
N PRO A 73 -4.09 5.00 1.46
CA PRO A 73 -3.75 4.88 0.03
C PRO A 73 -3.10 3.52 -0.20
N ASN A 74 -3.09 3.01 -1.44
CA ASN A 74 -2.35 1.78 -1.74
C ASN A 74 -0.86 2.05 -1.46
N VAL A 75 -0.49 2.06 -0.19
CA VAL A 75 0.87 2.00 0.30
C VAL A 75 1.22 0.53 0.23
N ASP A 76 1.31 0.05 -1.01
CA ASP A 76 2.47 -0.76 -1.33
C ASP A 76 3.63 -0.01 -0.69
N THR A 77 4.17 -0.61 0.36
CA THR A 77 5.14 0.00 1.26
C THR A 77 6.42 0.16 0.46
N SER A 78 6.43 1.16 -0.41
CA SER A 78 7.40 1.34 -1.46
C SER A 78 8.01 2.72 -1.29
N PRO A 79 9.31 2.80 -0.96
CA PRO A 79 10.03 4.04 -0.84
C PRO A 79 9.94 4.85 -2.14
N SER A 80 9.68 6.15 -1.97
CA SER A 80 9.82 7.21 -2.96
C SER A 80 8.97 7.07 -4.24
N ALA A 81 7.82 7.77 -4.21
CA ALA A 81 7.01 8.07 -5.39
C ALA A 81 7.75 8.89 -6.49
N VAL A 82 9.01 9.28 -6.27
CA VAL A 82 9.85 9.91 -7.28
C VAL A 82 10.69 8.84 -7.99
N PRO A 83 10.41 8.54 -9.27
CA PRO A 83 11.21 7.58 -9.98
C PRO A 83 12.65 8.10 -10.15
N PHE A 84 13.63 7.26 -9.87
CA PHE A 84 15.05 7.59 -10.03
C PHE A 84 15.70 6.68 -11.07
N MET A 85 16.84 7.13 -11.62
CA MET A 85 17.57 6.40 -12.65
C MET A 85 18.73 5.62 -12.04
N VAL A 86 18.80 4.33 -12.36
CA VAL A 86 19.89 3.41 -11.98
C VAL A 86 20.64 2.98 -13.22
N ARG A 87 21.97 3.06 -13.18
CA ARG A 87 22.83 2.55 -14.24
C ARG A 87 23.22 1.12 -13.91
N VAL A 88 22.82 0.18 -14.77
CA VAL A 88 23.24 -1.22 -14.71
C VAL A 88 24.43 -1.42 -15.62
N SER A 89 25.57 -1.78 -15.04
CA SER A 89 26.83 -2.02 -15.75
C SER A 89 27.09 -3.50 -16.09
N ILE A 90 26.33 -4.42 -15.49
CA ILE A 90 26.48 -5.87 -15.64
C ILE A 90 25.43 -6.44 -16.58
N SER A 91 25.85 -7.27 -17.54
CA SER A 91 25.00 -7.88 -18.57
C SER A 91 24.11 -9.01 -18.07
N ASP A 92 24.53 -9.67 -16.99
CA ASP A 92 23.90 -10.90 -16.49
C ASP A 92 23.08 -10.64 -15.21
N LEU A 93 22.63 -9.40 -15.01
CA LEU A 93 21.78 -9.07 -13.87
C LEU A 93 20.39 -9.69 -14.08
N ASN A 94 19.90 -10.35 -13.04
CA ASN A 94 18.67 -11.12 -13.09
C ASN A 94 17.45 -10.24 -12.79
N ILE A 95 16.46 -10.23 -13.69
CA ILE A 95 15.14 -9.65 -13.42
C ILE A 95 14.27 -10.73 -12.77
N ARG A 96 13.64 -10.40 -11.65
CA ARG A 96 12.76 -11.30 -10.90
C ARG A 96 11.31 -10.80 -10.85
N LYS A 97 10.36 -11.73 -10.68
CA LYS A 97 8.93 -11.38 -10.60
C LYS A 97 8.54 -10.58 -9.35
N GLY A 98 9.34 -10.66 -8.30
CA GLY A 98 9.09 -9.98 -7.03
C GLY A 98 10.39 -9.59 -6.33
N PRO A 99 10.27 -8.82 -5.23
CA PRO A 99 11.41 -8.37 -4.45
C PRO A 99 11.98 -9.54 -3.64
N GLY A 100 12.97 -10.22 -4.21
CA GLY A 100 13.69 -11.28 -3.52
C GLY A 100 14.20 -12.41 -4.43
N THR A 101 15.24 -13.11 -3.97
CA THR A 101 15.83 -14.26 -4.68
C THR A 101 14.93 -15.49 -4.69
N ASN A 102 13.91 -15.54 -3.83
CA ASN A 102 12.87 -16.56 -3.80
C ASN A 102 11.88 -16.46 -4.97
N TYR A 103 11.81 -15.31 -5.64
CA TYR A 103 10.96 -15.14 -6.82
C TYR A 103 11.61 -15.72 -8.08
N ALA A 104 10.77 -16.30 -8.94
CA ALA A 104 11.18 -16.82 -10.24
C ALA A 104 11.87 -15.73 -11.06
N ARG A 105 12.97 -16.12 -11.71
CA ARG A 105 13.69 -15.28 -12.67
C ARG A 105 12.89 -15.21 -13.97
N THR A 106 12.72 -14.00 -14.49
CA THR A 106 12.00 -13.75 -15.74
C THR A 106 12.97 -13.69 -16.91
N GLN A 107 14.01 -12.86 -16.81
CA GLN A 107 14.96 -12.60 -17.89
C GLN A 107 16.26 -11.98 -17.36
N TYR A 108 17.22 -11.72 -18.24
CA TYR A 108 18.38 -10.87 -17.94
C TYR A 108 18.07 -9.43 -18.33
N ILE A 109 18.56 -8.46 -17.55
CA ILE A 109 18.48 -7.04 -17.91
C ILE A 109 19.72 -6.65 -18.71
N PRO A 110 19.57 -6.06 -19.91
CA PRO A 110 20.73 -5.61 -20.66
C PRO A 110 21.43 -4.43 -19.96
N VAL A 111 22.70 -4.21 -20.26
CA VAL A 111 23.45 -3.06 -19.76
C VAL A 111 22.78 -1.78 -20.24
N GLY A 112 22.55 -0.83 -19.32
CA GLY A 112 21.82 0.39 -19.64
C GLY A 112 21.41 1.19 -18.42
N THR A 113 20.65 2.25 -18.65
CA THR A 113 20.06 3.07 -17.58
C THR A 113 18.58 2.78 -17.48
N TYR A 114 18.12 2.50 -16.26
CA TYR A 114 16.75 2.09 -15.96
C TYR A 114 16.11 3.00 -14.95
N THR A 115 14.80 3.20 -15.09
CA THR A 115 14.01 3.96 -14.14
C THR A 115 13.39 3.01 -13.11
N ILE A 116 13.68 3.23 -11.84
CA ILE A 116 13.05 2.54 -10.72
C ILE A 116 11.88 3.37 -10.24
N VAL A 117 10.72 2.74 -10.10
CA VAL A 117 9.46 3.40 -9.68
C VAL A 117 9.06 3.06 -8.25
N GLU A 118 9.59 1.96 -7.74
CA GLU A 118 9.22 1.37 -6.47
C GLU A 118 10.44 0.64 -5.93
N GLU A 119 10.69 0.77 -4.63
CA GLU A 119 11.64 -0.09 -3.93
C GLU A 119 10.90 -1.02 -2.95
N ALA A 120 11.49 -2.15 -2.61
CA ALA A 120 10.96 -3.03 -1.58
C ALA A 120 12.12 -3.80 -0.94
N ASP A 121 11.96 -4.16 0.33
CA ASP A 121 12.89 -5.03 1.02
C ASP A 121 12.59 -6.49 0.61
N GLY A 122 13.61 -7.30 0.37
CA GLY A 122 13.43 -8.65 -0.16
C GLY A 122 14.66 -9.53 -0.02
N GLN A 123 14.47 -10.85 0.06
CA GLN A 123 15.56 -11.79 0.34
C GLN A 123 16.71 -11.67 -0.69
N GLY A 124 17.95 -11.65 -0.20
CA GLY A 124 19.15 -11.62 -1.05
C GLY A 124 19.67 -10.21 -1.42
N ALA A 125 18.97 -9.15 -1.02
CA ALA A 125 19.47 -7.78 -1.08
C ALA A 125 18.83 -6.90 0.01
N THR A 126 19.42 -5.76 0.32
CA THR A 126 18.81 -4.77 1.24
C THR A 126 17.65 -4.02 0.59
N LYS A 127 17.70 -3.81 -0.74
CA LYS A 127 16.67 -3.13 -1.52
C LYS A 127 16.53 -3.80 -2.87
N TRP A 128 15.30 -3.93 -3.32
CA TRP A 128 14.93 -4.33 -4.67
C TRP A 128 14.23 -3.17 -5.35
N GLY A 129 14.65 -2.79 -6.55
CA GLY A 129 14.01 -1.77 -7.38
C GLY A 129 13.12 -2.39 -8.45
N ARG A 130 11.86 -1.96 -8.54
CA ARG A 130 10.95 -2.29 -9.62
C ARG A 130 11.20 -1.40 -10.83
N LEU A 131 11.40 -2.01 -11.98
CA LEU A 131 11.58 -1.31 -13.24
C LEU A 131 10.27 -0.66 -13.71
N LYS A 132 10.35 0.58 -14.20
CA LYS A 132 9.22 1.29 -14.84
C LYS A 132 8.64 0.52 -16.02
N SER A 133 9.45 -0.29 -16.70
CA SER A 133 9.01 -1.13 -17.82
C SER A 133 8.04 -2.24 -17.41
N GLY A 134 7.88 -2.51 -16.11
CA GLY A 134 7.09 -3.64 -15.61
C GLY A 134 7.75 -5.00 -15.84
N ALA A 135 9.00 -5.04 -16.31
CA ALA A 135 9.73 -6.28 -16.56
C ALA A 135 10.01 -7.08 -15.27
N GLY A 136 10.09 -6.40 -14.13
CA GLY A 136 10.24 -7.00 -12.81
C GLY A 136 11.11 -6.18 -11.86
N TRP A 137 11.70 -6.89 -10.90
CA TRP A 137 12.52 -6.38 -9.82
C TRP A 137 13.99 -6.73 -10.04
N ILE A 138 14.87 -5.78 -9.73
CA ILE A 138 16.32 -5.92 -9.74
C ILE A 138 16.89 -5.48 -8.40
N SER A 139 18.06 -5.98 -8.03
CA SER A 139 18.80 -5.63 -6.81
C SER A 139 20.21 -5.18 -7.13
#